data_AF-A0A534C7Y2-F1
#
_entry.id   AF-A0A534C7Y2-F1
#
_cell.length_a   1.000
_cell.length_b   1.000
_cell.length_c   1.000
_cell.angle_alpha   90.00
_cell.angle_beta   90.00
_cell.angle_gamma   90.00
#
_symmetry.space_group_name_H-M   'P 1'
#
loop_
_entity.id
_entity.type
_entity.pdbx_description
1 polymer ?
#
loop_
_entity_poly.entity_id
_entity_poly.type
_entity_poly.pdbx_seq_one_letter_code
_entity_poly.pdbx_strand_id
1 'polypeptide(L)' 'MGTDPELFVLAERVGQKLLAAGQRIVTAESCTGGWLAKALTDVPGASQWFECGFVTY' A
#
# COMPACT_ATOMS: atom_id res chain seq x y z
N MET A 1 -0.30 5.44 -18.00
CA MET A 1 -1.19 5.03 -16.90
C MET A 1 -0.77 3.61 -16.54
N GLY A 2 -0.35 3.35 -15.29
CA GLY A 2 0.01 1.98 -14.89
C GLY A 2 -1.22 1.08 -14.88
N THR A 3 -1.06 -0.19 -15.21
CA THR A 3 -2.16 -1.17 -15.18
C THR A 3 -2.29 -1.79 -13.78
N ASP A 4 -3.46 -2.34 -13.45
CA ASP A 4 -3.70 -3.00 -12.16
C ASP A 4 -2.66 -4.09 -11.81
N PRO A 5 -2.22 -4.96 -12.75
CA PRO A 5 -1.16 -5.93 -12.48
C PRO A 5 0.18 -5.29 -12.12
N GLU A 6 0.53 -4.16 -12.76
CA GLU A 6 1.78 -3.45 -12.46
C GLU A 6 1.76 -2.84 -11.05
N LEU A 7 0.62 -2.27 -10.64
CA LEU A 7 0.44 -1.73 -9.29
C LEU A 7 0.52 -2.82 -8.24
N PHE A 8 -0.06 -4.00 -8.49
CA PHE A 8 0.04 -5.14 -7.59
C PHE A 8 1.51 -5.58 -7.39
N VAL A 9 2.29 -5.70 -8.47
CA VAL A 9 3.72 -6.06 -8.39
C VAL A 9 4.52 -5.03 -7.60
N LEU A 10 4.21 -3.74 -7.76
CA LEU A 10 4.86 -2.68 -6.98
C LEU A 10 4.48 -2.74 -5.49
N ALA A 11 3.20 -2.94 -5.19
CA ALA A 11 2.71 -3.07 -3.82
C ALA A 11 3.33 -4.28 -3.10
N GLU A 12 3.44 -5.43 -3.77
CA GLU A 12 4.10 -6.62 -3.22
C GLU A 12 5.57 -6.34 -2.87
N ARG A 13 6.30 -5.67 -3.76
CA ARG A 13 7.70 -5.28 -3.52
C ARG A 13 7.85 -4.32 -2.34
N VAL A 14 6.91 -3.39 -2.16
CA VAL A 14 6.88 -2.50 -0.98
C VAL A 14 6.69 -3.33 0.29
N GLY A 15 5.70 -4.23 0.30
CA GLY A 15 5.43 -5.12 1.43
C GLY A 15 6.63 -5.98 1.80
N GLN A 16 7.29 -6.61 0.83
CA GLN A 16 8.49 -7.40 1.05
C GLN A 16 9.62 -6.60 1.71
N LYS A 17 9.84 -5.36 1.26
CA LYS A 17 10.87 -4.48 1.85
C LYS A 17 10.54 -4.07 3.28
N LEU A 18 9.28 -3.73 3.55
CA LEU A 18 8.82 -3.35 4.89
C LEU A 18 8.94 -4.53 5.87
N LEU A 19 8.51 -5.72 5.44
CA LEU A 19 8.64 -6.94 6.24
C LEU A 19 10.11 -7.28 6.53
N ALA A 20 11.00 -7.20 5.53
CA ALA A 20 12.42 -7.43 5.72
C ALA A 20 13.06 -6.42 6.70
N ALA A 21 12.52 -5.20 6.75
CA ALA A 21 12.96 -4.16 7.68
C ALA A 21 12.24 -4.20 9.05
N GLY A 22 11.24 -5.07 9.24
CA GLY A 22 10.40 -5.07 10.44
C GLY A 22 9.59 -3.78 10.63
N GLN A 23 9.26 -3.10 9.54
CA GLN A 23 8.60 -1.79 9.54
C GLN A 23 7.13 -1.89 9.11
N ARG A 24 6.36 -0.87 9.48
CA ARG A 24 4.97 -0.67 9.06
C ARG A 24 4.85 0.67 8.34
N ILE A 25 3.95 0.77 7.38
CA ILE A 25 3.67 1.98 6.61
C ILE A 25 2.29 2.54 6.93
N VAL A 26 2.17 3.87 6.85
CA VAL A 26 0.93 4.63 6.92
C VAL A 26 0.82 5.47 5.65
N THR A 27 -0.38 5.60 5.08
CA THR A 27 -0.63 6.53 3.96
C THR A 27 -1.46 7.72 4.41
N ALA A 28 -1.18 8.89 3.83
CA ALA A 28 -2.03 10.07 3.90
C ALA A 28 -2.32 10.53 2.47
N GLU A 29 -3.59 10.58 2.11
CA GLU A 29 -4.08 10.71 0.74
C GLU A 29 -5.04 11.89 0.62
N SER A 30 -5.01 12.57 -0.51
CA SER A 30 -5.99 13.61 -0.88
C SER A 30 -6.56 13.28 -2.25
N CYS A 31 -5.95 13.72 -3.35
CA CYS A 31 -6.45 13.51 -4.72
C CYS A 31 -6.60 12.04 -5.17
N THR A 32 -5.91 11.10 -4.52
CA THR A 32 -6.04 9.66 -4.81
C THR A 32 -7.24 9.01 -4.12
N GLY A 33 -7.87 9.69 -3.14
CA GLY A 33 -9.12 9.23 -2.51
C GLY A 33 -9.05 7.87 -1.82
N GLY A 34 -7.86 7.40 -1.42
CA GLY A 34 -7.67 6.07 -0.82
C GLY A 34 -7.22 4.99 -1.81
N TRP A 35 -6.99 5.33 -3.08
CA TRP A 35 -6.58 4.35 -4.08
C TRP A 35 -5.20 3.76 -3.82
N LEU A 36 -4.28 4.52 -3.20
CA LEU A 36 -2.98 3.98 -2.79
C LEU A 36 -3.12 2.98 -1.65
N ALA A 37 -3.87 3.32 -0.61
CA ALA A 37 -4.19 2.40 0.48
C ALA A 37 -4.83 1.11 -0.07
N LYS A 38 -5.82 1.23 -0.97
CA LYS A 38 -6.45 0.08 -1.65
C LYS A 38 -5.41 -0.80 -2.33
N ALA A 39 -4.57 -0.24 -3.18
CA ALA A 39 -3.56 -1.00 -3.92
C ALA A 39 -2.56 -1.72 -3.00
N LEU A 40 -2.17 -1.10 -1.88
CA LEU A 40 -1.31 -1.75 -0.87
C LEU A 40 -2.04 -2.86 -0.13
N THR A 41 -3.31 -2.64 0.25
CA THR A 41 -4.11 -3.62 0.99
C THR A 41 -4.65 -4.79 0.16
N ASP A 42 -4.64 -4.68 -1.18
CA ASP A 42 -4.96 -5.79 -2.08
C ASP A 42 -3.94 -6.93 -2.03
N VAL A 43 -2.71 -6.65 -1.55
CA VAL A 43 -1.67 -7.68 -1.40
C VAL A 43 -2.02 -8.59 -0.20
N PRO A 44 -2.13 -9.91 -0.40
CA PRO A 44 -2.38 -10.83 0.70
C PRO A 44 -1.34 -10.69 1.82
N GLY A 45 -1.81 -10.57 3.06
CA GLY A 45 -0.95 -10.37 4.23
C GLY A 45 -0.51 -8.93 4.48
N ALA A 46 -1.07 -7.94 3.76
CA ALA A 46 -0.80 -6.51 3.97
C ALA A 46 -0.96 -6.06 5.44
N SER A 47 -1.84 -6.68 6.22
CA SER A 47 -2.02 -6.36 7.65
C SER A 47 -0.77 -6.50 8.52
N GLN A 48 0.26 -7.22 8.06
CA GLN A 48 1.53 -7.36 8.76
C GLN A 48 2.41 -6.11 8.65
N TRP A 49 2.26 -5.32 7.58
CA TRP A 49 3.16 -4.21 7.24
C TRP A 49 2.43 -2.91 6.85
N PHE A 50 1.12 -2.92 6.66
CA PHE A 50 0.27 -1.75 6.48
C PHE A 50 -0.50 -1.48 7.76
N GLU A 51 -0.35 -0.27 8.31
CA GLU A 51 -0.96 0.12 9.58
C GLU A 51 -2.33 0.79 9.37
N CYS A 52 -2.34 1.93 8.70
CA CYS A 52 -3.55 2.70 8.44
C CYS A 52 -3.40 3.64 7.24
N GLY A 53 -4.53 4.09 6.73
CA GLY A 53 -4.62 5.11 5.68
C GLY A 53 -5.53 6.25 6.11
N PHE A 54 -5.09 7.48 5.87
CA PHE A 54 -5.89 8.68 6.05
C PHE A 54 -6.27 9.25 4.69
N VAL A 55 -7.56 9.50 4.48
CA VAL A 55 -8.03 10.24 3.29
C VAL A 55 -8.54 11.59 3.78
N THR A 56 -7.81 12.64 3.45
CA THR A 56 -8.09 14.02 3.84
C THR A 56 -8.33 14.83 2.58
N TYR A 57 -9.60 14.91 2.19
CA TYR A 57 -10.06 15.58 0.98
C TYR A 57 -10.59 16.97 1.30
#